data_AF-A0A673CI12-F1
#
_entry.id   AF-A0A673CI12-F1
#
_cell.length_a   1.000
_cell.length_b   1.000
_cell.length_c   1.000
_cell.angle_alpha   90.00
_cell.angle_beta   90.00
_cell.angle_gamma   90.00
#
_symmetry.space_group_name_H-M   'P 1'
#
loop_
_entity.id
_entity.type
_entity.pdbx_description
1 polymer ?
#
loop_
_entity_poly.entity_id
_entity_poly.type
_entity_poly.pdbx_seq_one_letter_code
_entity_poly.pdbx_strand_id
1 'polypeptide(L)'
;MRRTSITRWRQQNVNVAFAELRRLVPAHPPDRKLSKNQVLRLAVRYIHFLDQVLRDQDLESPDLQTRSQGSVDWSPEGLMEDLDGSTSLVQIWSLPAPTSKHADDKISNL
;
A
#
# COMPACT_ATOMS: atom_id res chain seq x y z
N MET A 1 -29.80 14.56 -18.59
CA MET A 1 -29.36 13.83 -17.39
C MET A 1 -28.40 12.69 -17.80
N ARG A 2 -27.06 12.88 -17.80
CA ARG A 2 -26.08 11.85 -18.25
C ARG A 2 -24.80 11.76 -17.38
N ARG A 3 -24.83 12.23 -16.12
CA ARG A 3 -23.64 12.22 -15.23
C ARG A 3 -23.64 11.12 -14.16
N THR A 4 -24.74 10.39 -13.99
CA THR A 4 -24.93 9.46 -12.86
C THR A 4 -24.47 8.02 -13.15
N SER A 5 -24.53 7.58 -14.42
CA SER A 5 -24.17 6.23 -14.83
C SER A 5 -22.67 5.94 -14.71
N ILE A 6 -21.81 6.89 -15.10
CA ILE A 6 -20.35 6.75 -15.05
C ILE A 6 -19.85 6.75 -13.61
N THR A 7 -20.34 7.65 -12.76
CA THR A 7 -20.00 7.69 -11.34
C THR A 7 -20.34 6.38 -10.66
N ARG A 8 -21.51 5.80 -10.96
CA ARG A 8 -21.92 4.48 -10.45
C ARG A 8 -21.01 3.37 -10.97
N TRP A 9 -20.66 3.35 -12.25
CA TRP A 9 -19.75 2.35 -12.82
C TRP A 9 -18.37 2.38 -12.16
N ARG A 10 -17.81 3.59 -11.97
CA ARG A 10 -16.51 3.75 -11.28
C ARG A 10 -16.58 3.25 -9.84
N GLN A 11 -17.66 3.56 -9.12
CA GLN A 11 -17.87 3.09 -7.76
C GLN A 11 -18.06 1.56 -7.69
N GLN A 12 -18.72 0.98 -8.68
CA GLN A 12 -18.88 -0.47 -8.80
C GLN A 12 -17.53 -1.17 -8.95
N ASN A 13 -16.65 -0.67 -9.82
CA ASN A 13 -15.29 -1.22 -9.97
C ASN A 13 -14.51 -1.17 -8.65
N VAL A 14 -14.59 -0.05 -7.92
CA VAL A 14 -13.95 0.07 -6.60
C VAL A 14 -14.54 -0.94 -5.61
N ASN A 15 -15.86 -1.13 -5.61
CA ASN A 15 -16.51 -2.08 -4.71
C ASN A 15 -16.12 -3.53 -5.02
N VAL A 16 -15.91 -3.88 -6.29
CA VAL A 16 -15.41 -5.21 -6.70
C VAL A 16 -13.99 -5.44 -6.18
N ALA A 17 -13.06 -4.51 -6.44
CA ALA A 17 -11.69 -4.59 -5.92
C ALA A 17 -11.66 -4.68 -4.38
N PHE A 18 -12.56 -3.96 -3.71
CA PHE A 18 -12.69 -3.99 -2.26
C PHE A 18 -13.20 -5.34 -1.72
N ALA A 19 -14.09 -6.01 -2.46
CA ALA A 19 -14.55 -7.35 -2.12
C ALA A 19 -13.42 -8.39 -2.25
N GLU A 20 -12.56 -8.27 -3.27
CA GLU A 20 -11.38 -9.13 -3.40
C GLU A 20 -10.40 -8.91 -2.23
N LEU A 21 -10.09 -7.65 -1.90
CA LEU A 21 -9.24 -7.33 -0.75
C LEU A 21 -9.76 -7.96 0.54
N ARG A 22 -11.08 -7.90 0.77
CA ARG A 22 -11.72 -8.47 1.95
C ARG A 22 -11.53 -9.98 2.06
N ARG A 23 -11.48 -10.72 0.95
CA ARG A 23 -11.27 -12.18 0.96
C ARG A 23 -9.86 -12.57 1.41
N LEU A 24 -8.89 -11.69 1.17
CA LEU A 24 -7.48 -11.91 1.54
C LEU A 24 -7.19 -11.57 2.99
N VAL A 25 -8.04 -10.76 3.64
CA VAL A 25 -7.87 -10.34 5.03
C VAL A 25 -8.38 -11.44 5.97
N PRO A 26 -7.54 -11.98 6.87
CA PRO A 26 -7.98 -12.97 7.84
C PRO A 26 -9.02 -12.40 8.81
N ALA A 27 -10.18 -13.06 8.91
CA ALA A 27 -11.23 -12.71 9.86
C ALA A 27 -11.98 -13.95 10.35
N HIS A 28 -12.30 -13.97 11.63
CA HIS A 28 -13.15 -14.98 12.25
C HIS A 28 -14.49 -14.34 12.68
N PRO A 29 -15.65 -14.92 12.32
CA PRO A 29 -15.87 -15.92 11.26
C PRO A 29 -15.65 -15.34 9.85
N PRO A 30 -15.46 -16.16 8.80
CA PRO A 30 -15.11 -15.70 7.45
C PRO A 30 -16.18 -14.82 6.78
N ASP A 31 -17.41 -14.86 7.28
CA ASP A 31 -18.55 -14.05 6.83
C ASP A 31 -18.76 -12.77 7.68
N ARG A 32 -17.91 -12.51 8.68
CA ARG A 32 -18.01 -11.35 9.58
C ARG A 32 -18.05 -10.05 8.80
N LYS A 33 -19.14 -9.29 8.87
CA LYS A 33 -19.33 -7.99 8.19
C LYS A 33 -18.36 -6.89 8.67
N LEU A 34 -17.14 -6.85 8.10
CA LEU A 34 -16.19 -5.73 8.26
C LEU A 34 -16.60 -4.49 7.46
N SER A 35 -16.46 -3.30 8.06
CA SER A 35 -16.65 -2.02 7.39
C SER A 35 -15.51 -1.69 6.43
N LYS A 36 -15.71 -0.69 5.54
CA LYS A 36 -14.67 -0.29 4.58
C LYS A 36 -13.34 0.05 5.25
N ASN A 37 -13.40 0.83 6.32
CA ASN A 37 -12.24 1.24 7.08
C ASN A 37 -11.58 0.07 7.84
N GLN A 38 -12.37 -0.86 8.38
CA GLN A 38 -11.85 -2.02 9.10
C GLN A 38 -11.03 -2.93 8.19
N VAL A 39 -11.50 -3.22 6.98
CA VAL A 39 -10.73 -4.03 6.00
C VAL A 39 -9.41 -3.34 5.65
N LEU A 40 -9.41 -2.02 5.42
CA LEU A 40 -8.17 -1.29 5.13
C LEU A 40 -7.17 -1.39 6.28
N ARG A 41 -7.62 -1.16 7.52
CA ARG A 41 -6.76 -1.26 8.71
C ARG A 41 -6.27 -2.69 8.97
N LEU A 42 -7.09 -3.70 8.68
CA LEU A 42 -6.69 -5.10 8.81
C LEU A 42 -5.73 -5.52 7.71
N ALA A 43 -5.91 -5.05 6.47
CA ALA A 43 -5.03 -5.36 5.35
C ALA A 43 -3.60 -4.86 5.61
N VAL A 44 -3.44 -3.62 6.07
CA VAL A 44 -2.14 -3.07 6.44
C VAL A 44 -1.48 -3.91 7.54
N ARG A 45 -2.22 -4.19 8.62
CA ARG A 45 -1.72 -5.07 9.70
C ARG A 45 -1.34 -6.46 9.22
N TYR A 46 -2.09 -7.02 8.28
CA TYR A 46 -1.82 -8.34 7.75
C TYR A 46 -0.56 -8.36 6.88
N ILE A 47 -0.32 -7.33 6.07
CA ILE A 47 0.93 -7.17 5.34
C ILE A 47 2.12 -7.12 6.31
N HIS A 48 2.03 -6.35 7.40
CA HIS A 48 3.09 -6.30 8.42
C HIS A 48 3.31 -7.63 9.12
N PHE A 49 2.23 -8.34 9.46
CA PHE A 49 2.33 -9.67 10.05
C PHE A 49 3.07 -10.63 9.13
N LEU A 50 2.76 -10.62 7.82
CA LEU A 50 3.46 -11.46 6.86
C LEU A 50 4.94 -11.09 6.71
N ASP A 51 5.29 -9.80 6.71
CA ASP A 51 6.68 -9.32 6.67
C ASP A 51 7.48 -9.77 7.92
N GLN A 52 6.89 -9.71 9.11
CA GLN A 52 7.50 -10.24 10.34
C GLN A 52 7.72 -11.75 10.26
N VAL A 53 6.68 -12.50 9.88
CA VAL A 53 6.74 -13.96 9.75
C VAL A 53 7.82 -14.41 8.75
N LEU A 54 8.04 -13.66 7.67
CA LEU A 54 9.09 -13.94 6.71
C LEU A 54 10.50 -13.65 7.27
N ARG A 55 10.68 -12.54 7.99
CA ARG A 55 11.96 -12.22 8.63
C ARG A 55 12.35 -13.19 9.72
N ASP A 56 11.39 -13.62 10.52
CA ASP A 56 11.63 -14.59 11.59
C ASP A 56 12.07 -15.95 11.01
N GLN A 57 11.53 -16.35 9.86
CA GLN A 57 11.98 -17.55 9.13
C GLN A 57 13.41 -17.43 8.60
N ASP A 58 13.81 -16.26 8.09
CA ASP A 58 15.18 -16.03 7.63
C ASP A 58 16.19 -16.03 8.82
N LEU A 59 15.77 -15.58 10.00
CA LEU A 59 16.60 -15.59 11.22
C LEU A 59 16.82 -16.99 11.80
N GLU A 60 15.99 -17.98 11.46
CA GLU A 60 16.21 -19.39 11.83
C GLU A 60 17.21 -20.11 10.92
N SER A 61 17.76 -19.44 9.88
CA SER A 61 18.92 -19.91 9.13
C SER A 61 20.22 -19.38 9.78
N PRO A 62 20.99 -20.21 10.51
CA PRO A 62 22.10 -19.75 11.35
C PRO A 62 23.38 -19.58 10.53
N ASP A 63 23.32 -18.91 9.39
CA ASP A 63 24.53 -18.53 8.67
C ASP A 63 24.35 -17.16 8.02
N LEU A 64 25.26 -16.25 8.39
CA LEU A 64 25.40 -14.85 7.93
C LEU A 64 24.65 -13.78 8.72
N GLN A 65 24.95 -13.68 10.02
CA GLN A 65 24.93 -12.39 10.71
C GLN A 65 26.00 -11.45 10.10
N THR A 66 25.64 -10.68 9.08
CA THR A 66 26.27 -9.37 8.83
C THR A 66 25.40 -8.53 7.89
N ARG A 67 24.73 -7.52 8.45
CA ARG A 67 24.89 -6.10 8.11
C ARG A 67 23.71 -5.28 8.65
N SER A 68 24.01 -4.45 9.65
CA SER A 68 23.30 -3.24 10.11
C SER A 68 21.80 -3.11 9.81
N GLN A 69 20.96 -3.35 10.82
CA GLN A 69 19.56 -2.94 10.77
C GLN A 69 19.39 -1.69 11.64
N GLY A 70 19.20 -0.54 10.99
CA GLY A 70 18.70 0.66 11.65
C GLY A 70 17.34 0.34 12.24
N SER A 71 17.23 0.48 13.57
CA SER A 71 15.95 0.39 14.28
C SER A 71 15.09 1.59 13.85
N VAL A 72 14.22 1.36 12.89
CA VAL A 72 13.17 2.31 12.49
C VAL A 72 12.08 2.28 13.57
N ASP A 73 11.93 3.39 14.29
CA ASP A 73 10.89 3.59 15.31
C ASP A 73 9.53 3.76 14.61
N TRP A 74 8.61 2.83 14.89
CA TRP A 74 7.28 2.77 14.27
C TRP A 74 6.15 3.14 15.23
N SER A 75 6.45 4.01 16.20
CA SER A 75 5.43 4.61 17.06
C SER A 75 4.45 5.47 16.23
N PRO A 76 3.15 5.51 16.57
CA PRO A 76 2.15 6.31 15.84
C PRO A 76 2.46 7.81 15.81
N GLU A 77 3.20 8.32 16.79
CA GLU A 77 3.72 9.69 16.83
C GLU A 77 4.87 9.95 15.82
N GLY A 78 5.74 8.97 15.55
CA GLY A 78 6.98 9.18 14.78
C GLY A 78 6.81 9.22 13.25
N LEU A 79 5.70 8.69 12.73
CA LEU A 79 5.39 8.67 11.29
C LEU A 79 4.97 10.03 10.71
N MET A 80 5.03 11.10 11.51
CA MET A 80 4.56 12.43 11.11
C MET A 80 5.68 13.49 11.04
N GLU A 81 6.92 13.19 11.45
CA GLU A 81 7.99 14.22 11.55
C GLU A 81 8.93 14.35 10.34
N ASP A 82 8.96 13.39 9.42
CA ASP A 82 9.83 13.47 8.23
C ASP A 82 9.15 14.07 7.00
N LEU A 83 8.24 15.01 7.20
CA LEU A 83 7.79 15.94 6.18
C LEU A 83 8.17 17.32 6.69
N ASP A 84 9.10 17.99 6.00
CA ASP A 84 9.24 19.42 6.17
C ASP A 84 7.83 20.03 6.16
N GLY A 85 7.53 20.86 7.15
CA GLY A 85 6.15 21.24 7.52
C GLY A 85 5.38 22.08 6.47
N SER A 86 5.61 21.88 5.18
CA SER A 86 4.89 22.52 4.07
C SER A 86 4.09 21.56 3.18
N THR A 87 4.33 20.24 3.20
CA THR A 87 3.66 19.35 2.23
C THR A 87 2.34 18.80 2.77
N SER A 88 1.26 19.54 2.56
CA SER A 88 -0.12 19.08 2.79
C SER A 88 -0.42 17.79 2.01
N LEU A 89 -1.03 16.79 2.66
CA LEU A 89 -1.47 15.53 2.04
C LEU A 89 -2.34 15.71 0.78
N VAL A 90 -2.99 16.87 0.64
CA VAL A 90 -3.79 17.23 -0.54
C VAL A 90 -2.90 17.47 -1.78
N GLN A 91 -1.65 17.89 -1.59
CA GLN A 91 -0.71 18.16 -2.68
C GLN A 91 -0.10 16.89 -3.27
N ILE A 92 0.12 15.85 -2.45
CA ILE A 92 0.71 14.57 -2.91
C ILE A 92 -0.19 13.88 -3.95
N TRP A 93 -1.52 13.96 -3.79
CA TRP A 93 -2.48 13.37 -4.73
C TRP A 93 -2.81 14.27 -5.94
N SER A 94 -2.22 15.46 -6.00
CA SER A 94 -2.43 16.44 -7.08
C SER A 94 -1.25 16.53 -8.05
N LEU A 95 -0.18 15.75 -7.83
CA LEU A 95 0.96 15.66 -8.75
C LEU A 95 0.60 14.82 -9.98
N PRO A 96 0.89 15.28 -11.21
CA PRO A 96 0.79 14.44 -12.39
C PRO A 96 1.80 13.29 -12.27
N ALA A 97 1.40 12.09 -12.73
CA ALA A 97 2.23 10.90 -12.68
C ALA A 97 3.64 11.20 -13.24
N PRO A 98 4.71 10.71 -12.60
CA PRO A 98 6.07 10.92 -13.10
C PRO A 98 6.15 10.30 -14.50
N THR A 99 6.19 11.16 -15.51
CA THR A 99 6.44 10.72 -16.88
C THR A 99 7.91 10.33 -16.93
N SER A 100 8.16 9.03 -17.11
CA SER A 100 9.48 8.51 -17.43
C SER A 100 9.93 9.16 -18.74
N LYS A 101 10.88 10.09 -18.66
CA LYS A 101 11.61 10.62 -19.82
C LYS A 101 13.06 10.26 -19.64
N HIS A 102 13.33 8.97 -19.80
CA HIS A 102 14.67 8.45 -20.09
C HIS A 102 14.54 7.08 -20.74
N ALA A 103 14.39 7.07 -22.07
CA ALA A 103 14.92 6.08 -23.01
C ALA A 103 14.19 6.19 -24.36
N ASP A 104 14.45 7.24 -25.14
CA ASP A 104 14.14 7.26 -26.58
C ASP A 104 15.19 8.06 -27.36
N ASP A 105 16.45 8.00 -26.89
CA ASP A 105 17.60 8.29 -27.74
C ASP A 105 18.18 6.96 -28.19
N LYS A 106 18.24 6.77 -29.52
CA LYS A 106 18.90 5.68 -30.28
C LYS A 106 18.03 4.53 -30.79
N ILE A 107 17.03 4.82 -31.63
CA ILE A 107 16.82 4.01 -32.85
C ILE A 107 16.51 4.96 -34.01
N SER A 108 17.55 5.63 -34.52
CA SER A 108 17.54 6.25 -35.84
C SER A 108 18.81 5.85 -36.58
N ASN A 109 18.86 4.56 -36.93
CA ASN A 109 19.64 4.10 -38.07
C ASN A 109 19.06 2.77 -38.54
N LEU A 110 18.12 2.86 -39.50
CA LEU A 110 17.82 1.95 -40.60
C LEU A 110 16.53 2.43 -41.29
#